data_AF-A0A381T5X7-F1
#
_entry.id   AF-A0A381T5X7-F1
#
_cell.length_a   1.000
_cell.length_b   1.000
_cell.length_c   1.000
_cell.angle_alpha   90.00
_cell.angle_beta   90.00
_cell.angle_gamma   90.00
#
_symmetry.space_group_name_H-M   'P 1'
#
loop_
_entity.id
_entity.type
_entity.pdbx_description
1 polymer ?
#
loop_
_entity_poly.entity_id
_entity_poly.type
_entity_poly.pdbx_seq_one_letter_code
_entity_poly.pdbx_strand_id
1 'polypeptide(L)'
;VLTQVLHVLSVVVPNSNGPLEQWMTQDNRETDSETSALGDEATKRFPSQVRAALEYAASNKYEYGPRLRNADLTWDVMSAESMTNDIVRVRIEFAPTSGFRGDSGIEYMDVDANGAILARRQIRTPKENTPVVLVGITAVSIILAVVFISLMTWLKPEAGDPLYVAGRTLWIRAEQPESRQFITYTGLDSEGDLRTWVINPENESTNDLVYVQVSLFNETSGSVNLVIDEEAAKLLDGDRTSYVPLNTIDRTHEANGVDKVNSPDFKPMWGSLTLDEGERVIGMLVFELPEGSSFTELRWSASDSAVIKYQ
;
A
#
# COMPACT_ATOMS: atom_id res chain seq x y z
N VAL A 1 27.26 -61.96 22.96
CA VAL A 1 28.40 -61.95 22.01
C VAL A 1 27.86 -61.53 20.65
N LEU A 2 28.10 -60.28 20.24
CA LEU A 2 28.27 -59.81 18.85
C LEU A 2 28.08 -58.29 18.82
N THR A 3 29.22 -57.61 18.86
CA THR A 3 29.40 -56.18 18.55
C THR A 3 29.51 -56.07 17.03
N GLN A 4 28.62 -55.33 16.37
CA GLN A 4 28.82 -54.93 14.97
C GLN A 4 29.38 -53.51 14.92
N VAL A 5 30.59 -53.42 14.37
CA VAL A 5 31.33 -52.19 14.07
C VAL A 5 30.89 -51.71 12.69
N LEU A 6 30.33 -50.51 12.61
CA LEU A 6 30.02 -49.84 11.36
C LEU A 6 31.26 -49.06 10.90
N HIS A 7 31.97 -49.57 9.88
CA HIS A 7 33.00 -48.82 9.17
C HIS A 7 32.31 -47.92 8.13
N VAL A 8 32.35 -46.61 8.36
CA VAL A 8 31.99 -45.61 7.34
C VAL A 8 33.22 -45.38 6.47
N LEU A 9 33.14 -45.79 5.20
CA LEU A 9 34.09 -45.41 4.15
C LEU A 9 33.86 -43.93 3.80
N SER A 10 34.79 -43.07 4.21
CA SER A 10 34.86 -41.69 3.75
C SER A 10 35.40 -41.66 2.32
N VAL A 11 34.53 -41.45 1.34
CA VAL A 11 34.96 -41.03 0.00
C VAL A 11 35.22 -39.53 0.07
N VAL A 12 36.49 -39.17 -0.05
CA VAL A 12 36.94 -37.78 -0.20
C VAL A 12 36.52 -37.32 -1.59
N VAL A 13 35.49 -36.48 -1.66
CA VAL A 13 35.18 -35.71 -2.87
C VAL A 13 36.14 -34.51 -2.90
N PRO A 14 36.98 -34.35 -3.93
CA PRO A 14 37.86 -33.19 -4.02
C PRO A 14 37.02 -31.93 -4.19
N ASN A 15 37.32 -30.93 -3.36
CA ASN A 15 36.66 -29.63 -3.36
C ASN A 15 37.09 -28.82 -4.60
N SER A 16 36.28 -28.83 -5.66
CA SER A 16 36.48 -27.97 -6.84
C SER A 16 35.52 -26.78 -6.79
N ASN A 17 36.03 -25.63 -6.35
CA ASN A 17 35.34 -24.34 -6.37
C ASN A 17 35.28 -23.75 -7.80
N GLY A 18 34.48 -24.37 -8.68
CA GLY A 18 34.05 -23.79 -9.96
C GLY A 18 32.63 -23.22 -9.85
N PRO A 19 32.28 -22.14 -10.57
CA PRO A 19 30.93 -21.59 -10.53
C PRO A 19 29.94 -22.61 -11.10
N LEU A 20 28.76 -22.72 -10.46
CA LEU A 20 27.78 -23.75 -10.79
C LEU A 20 27.26 -23.66 -12.24
N GLU A 21 27.46 -22.52 -12.89
CA GLU A 21 27.07 -22.27 -14.29
C GLU A 21 27.98 -22.98 -15.30
N GLN A 22 29.23 -23.28 -14.94
CA GLN A 22 30.22 -23.74 -15.93
C GLN A 22 30.02 -25.20 -16.36
N TRP A 23 29.49 -26.06 -15.48
CA TRP A 23 29.20 -27.47 -15.79
C TRP A 23 27.84 -27.67 -16.45
N MET A 24 26.81 -26.91 -16.08
CA MET A 24 25.50 -26.96 -16.75
C MET A 24 25.57 -26.51 -18.22
N THR A 25 26.43 -25.53 -18.53
CA THR A 25 26.54 -25.00 -19.90
C THR A 25 27.41 -25.88 -20.81
N GLN A 26 28.27 -26.73 -20.24
CA GLN A 26 29.13 -27.62 -21.04
C GLN A 26 28.40 -28.92 -21.41
N ASP A 27 27.67 -29.50 -20.45
CA ASP A 27 26.87 -30.73 -20.65
C ASP A 27 25.74 -30.51 -21.68
N ASN A 28 24.99 -29.41 -21.58
CA ASN A 28 23.96 -29.08 -22.58
C ASN A 28 24.53 -28.82 -23.98
N ARG A 29 25.68 -28.14 -24.10
CA ARG A 29 26.29 -27.87 -25.42
C ARG A 29 26.79 -29.15 -26.08
N GLU A 30 27.34 -30.10 -25.31
CA GLU A 30 27.75 -31.40 -25.83
C GLU A 30 26.52 -32.19 -26.30
N THR A 31 25.45 -32.22 -25.50
CA THR A 31 24.18 -32.90 -25.83
C THR A 31 23.48 -32.32 -27.07
N ASP A 32 23.43 -30.99 -27.21
CA ASP A 32 22.85 -30.29 -28.37
C ASP A 32 23.68 -30.55 -29.63
N SER A 33 25.01 -30.58 -29.50
CA SER A 33 25.92 -30.84 -30.63
C SER A 33 25.83 -32.29 -31.14
N GLU A 34 25.68 -33.26 -30.24
CA GLU A 34 25.49 -34.66 -30.60
C GLU A 34 24.12 -34.90 -31.24
N THR A 35 23.06 -34.30 -30.69
CA THR A 35 21.69 -34.40 -31.24
C THR A 35 21.60 -33.77 -32.63
N SER A 36 22.23 -32.61 -32.83
CA SER A 36 22.30 -31.97 -34.15
C SER A 36 23.04 -32.83 -35.18
N ALA A 37 24.17 -33.46 -34.81
CA ALA A 37 24.91 -34.36 -35.69
C ALA A 37 24.10 -35.61 -36.08
N LEU A 38 23.35 -36.19 -35.13
CA LEU A 38 22.45 -37.32 -35.37
C LEU A 38 21.27 -36.95 -36.26
N GLY A 39 20.72 -35.74 -36.11
CA GLY A 39 19.68 -35.19 -36.97
C GLY A 39 20.12 -34.99 -38.42
N ASP A 40 21.34 -34.48 -38.62
CA ASP A 40 21.95 -34.32 -39.93
C ASP A 40 22.22 -35.67 -40.61
N GLU A 41 22.70 -36.66 -39.86
CA GLU A 41 22.88 -38.01 -40.37
C GLU A 41 21.54 -38.66 -40.75
N ALA A 42 20.53 -38.54 -39.89
CA ALA A 42 19.18 -39.01 -40.13
C ALA A 42 18.59 -38.44 -41.43
N THR A 43 18.76 -37.14 -41.66
CA THR A 43 18.29 -36.45 -42.87
C THR A 43 18.99 -36.94 -44.14
N LYS A 44 20.30 -37.24 -44.05
CA LYS A 44 21.06 -37.81 -45.19
C LYS A 44 20.67 -39.26 -45.48
N ARG A 45 20.42 -40.05 -44.43
CA ARG A 45 20.15 -41.49 -44.54
C ARG A 45 18.72 -41.80 -44.97
N PHE A 46 17.74 -41.01 -44.53
CA PHE A 46 16.31 -41.23 -44.79
C PHE A 46 15.62 -39.94 -45.29
N PRO A 47 16.06 -39.35 -46.41
CA PRO A 47 15.64 -38.01 -46.82
C PRO A 47 14.14 -37.92 -47.16
N SER A 48 13.53 -38.96 -47.74
CA SER A 48 12.11 -38.96 -48.09
C SER A 48 11.23 -39.06 -46.85
N GLN A 49 11.55 -39.96 -45.92
CA GLN A 49 10.78 -40.17 -44.70
C GLN A 49 10.89 -38.98 -43.74
N VAL A 50 12.09 -38.41 -43.59
CA VAL A 50 12.30 -37.20 -42.77
C VAL A 50 11.51 -36.02 -43.34
N ARG A 51 11.56 -35.80 -44.66
CA ARG A 51 10.78 -34.74 -45.31
C ARG A 51 9.29 -34.95 -45.13
N ALA A 52 8.78 -36.17 -45.32
CA ALA A 52 7.37 -36.49 -45.12
C ALA A 52 6.93 -36.26 -43.67
N ALA A 53 7.76 -36.61 -42.68
CA ALA A 53 7.48 -36.35 -41.28
C ALA A 53 7.38 -34.84 -40.98
N LEU A 54 8.32 -34.04 -41.46
CA LEU A 54 8.32 -32.59 -41.27
C LEU A 54 7.13 -31.90 -41.96
N GLU A 55 6.83 -32.28 -43.21
CA GLU A 55 5.68 -31.77 -43.96
C GLU A 55 4.35 -32.13 -43.26
N TYR A 56 4.24 -33.35 -42.73
CA TYR A 56 3.08 -33.79 -41.97
C TYR A 56 2.95 -33.01 -40.65
N ALA A 57 4.05 -32.84 -39.91
CA ALA A 57 4.06 -32.11 -38.65
C ALA A 57 3.61 -30.64 -38.84
N ALA A 58 4.09 -30.00 -39.91
CA ALA A 58 3.78 -28.62 -40.24
C ALA A 58 2.34 -28.41 -40.73
N SER A 59 1.79 -29.37 -41.46
CA SER A 59 0.40 -29.31 -41.97
C SER A 59 -0.66 -29.68 -40.93
N ASN A 60 -0.29 -30.46 -39.90
CA ASN A 60 -1.21 -30.96 -38.87
C ASN A 60 -0.98 -30.29 -37.50
N LYS A 61 -0.88 -28.95 -37.47
CA LYS A 61 -0.67 -28.19 -36.22
C LYS A 61 -1.80 -28.35 -35.19
N TYR A 62 -3.01 -28.69 -35.62
CA TYR A 62 -4.16 -28.90 -34.73
C TYR A 62 -3.89 -29.98 -33.66
N GLU A 63 -3.07 -30.97 -33.99
CA GLU A 63 -2.74 -32.08 -33.09
C GLU A 63 -1.86 -31.68 -31.89
N TYR A 64 -1.19 -30.52 -31.94
CA TYR A 64 -0.46 -29.97 -30.78
C TYR A 64 -1.37 -29.30 -29.75
N GLY A 65 -2.68 -29.24 -30.03
CA GLY A 65 -3.69 -28.70 -29.14
C GLY A 65 -3.86 -27.17 -29.21
N PRO A 66 -4.83 -26.62 -28.46
CA PRO A 66 -5.30 -25.24 -28.64
C PRO A 66 -4.25 -24.15 -28.44
N ARG A 67 -3.25 -24.41 -27.57
CA ARG A 67 -2.20 -23.44 -27.25
C ARG A 67 -1.15 -23.31 -28.34
N LEU A 68 -0.83 -24.41 -29.03
CA LEU A 68 0.27 -24.46 -30.00
C LEU A 68 -0.21 -24.44 -31.46
N ARG A 69 -1.48 -24.80 -31.73
CA ARG A 69 -2.03 -24.82 -33.09
C ARG A 69 -1.99 -23.47 -33.82
N ASN A 70 -2.03 -22.37 -33.06
CA ASN A 70 -1.99 -21.00 -33.58
C ASN A 70 -0.60 -20.36 -33.44
N ALA A 71 0.37 -21.08 -32.88
CA ALA A 71 1.73 -20.59 -32.73
C ALA A 71 2.56 -20.91 -33.98
N ASP A 72 3.55 -20.06 -34.24
CA ASP A 72 4.65 -20.40 -35.13
C ASP A 72 5.58 -21.36 -34.39
N LEU A 73 5.80 -22.53 -35.00
CA LEU A 73 6.58 -23.63 -34.44
C LEU A 73 7.77 -23.90 -35.34
N THR A 74 8.88 -24.27 -34.73
CA THR A 74 10.03 -24.88 -35.41
C THR A 74 10.01 -26.38 -35.16
N TRP A 75 10.55 -27.14 -36.10
CA TRP A 75 10.74 -28.58 -35.99
C TRP A 75 12.17 -28.91 -36.37
N ASP A 76 12.86 -29.60 -35.48
CA ASP A 76 14.24 -30.02 -35.67
C ASP A 76 14.31 -31.55 -35.58
N VAL A 77 15.02 -32.17 -36.52
CA VAL A 77 15.14 -33.62 -36.58
C VAL A 77 16.19 -34.05 -35.57
N MET A 78 15.82 -34.95 -34.64
CA MET A 78 16.75 -35.47 -33.65
C MET A 78 17.40 -36.77 -34.11
N SER A 79 16.61 -37.67 -34.70
CA SER A 79 17.08 -38.99 -35.14
C SER A 79 16.09 -39.65 -36.10
N ALA A 80 16.58 -40.62 -36.88
CA ALA A 80 15.76 -41.51 -37.69
C ALA A 80 16.29 -42.94 -37.60
N GLU A 81 15.44 -43.86 -37.15
CA GLU A 81 15.80 -45.26 -36.90
C GLU A 81 15.02 -46.16 -37.86
N SER A 82 15.70 -47.08 -38.54
CA SER A 82 15.03 -48.09 -39.36
C SER A 82 14.39 -49.15 -38.44
N MET A 83 13.13 -49.44 -38.72
CA MET A 83 12.29 -50.42 -38.06
C MET A 83 12.02 -51.59 -39.02
N THR A 84 11.21 -52.56 -38.60
CA THR A 84 10.79 -53.68 -39.45
C THR A 84 9.91 -53.19 -40.62
N ASN A 85 9.93 -53.89 -41.75
CA ASN A 85 9.10 -53.61 -42.94
C ASN A 85 9.36 -52.25 -43.61
N ASP A 86 10.63 -51.83 -43.69
CA ASP A 86 11.05 -50.57 -44.32
C ASP A 86 10.42 -49.31 -43.72
N ILE A 87 9.91 -49.42 -42.48
CA ILE A 87 9.40 -48.30 -41.70
C ILE A 87 10.59 -47.57 -41.08
N VAL A 88 10.55 -46.25 -41.10
CA VAL A 88 11.54 -45.39 -40.43
C VAL A 88 10.82 -44.61 -39.33
N ARG A 89 11.31 -44.72 -38.10
CA ARG A 89 10.87 -43.90 -36.98
C ARG A 89 11.67 -42.61 -36.97
N VAL A 90 11.04 -41.51 -37.34
CA VAL A 90 11.64 -40.17 -37.29
C VAL A 90 11.25 -39.51 -35.97
N ARG A 91 12.24 -39.13 -35.16
CA ARG A 91 12.02 -38.32 -33.95
C ARG A 91 12.33 -36.86 -34.25
N ILE A 92 11.41 -35.99 -33.88
CA ILE A 92 11.56 -34.54 -34.04
C ILE A 92 11.31 -33.83 -32.72
N GLU A 93 12.07 -32.77 -32.51
CA GLU A 93 11.87 -31.79 -31.47
C GLU A 93 11.05 -30.62 -32.05
N PHE A 94 10.19 -30.02 -31.24
CA PHE A 94 9.40 -28.86 -31.65
C PHE A 94 9.21 -27.85 -30.54
N ALA A 95 9.28 -26.57 -30.88
CA ALA A 95 9.09 -25.47 -29.94
C ALA A 95 8.51 -24.23 -30.65
N PRO A 96 7.85 -23.31 -29.93
CA PRO A 96 7.45 -22.03 -30.49
C PRO A 96 8.65 -21.17 -30.90
N THR A 97 8.55 -20.49 -32.04
CA THR A 97 9.64 -19.69 -32.61
C THR A 97 9.92 -18.40 -31.84
N SER A 98 8.95 -17.88 -31.08
CA SER A 98 9.09 -16.61 -30.37
C SER A 98 8.56 -16.69 -28.94
N GLY A 99 9.20 -15.94 -28.03
CA GLY A 99 8.78 -15.81 -26.64
C GLY A 99 8.92 -17.07 -25.77
N PHE A 100 9.32 -18.19 -26.35
CA PHE A 100 9.46 -19.46 -25.64
C PHE A 100 10.81 -19.56 -24.93
N ARG A 101 10.76 -19.78 -23.62
CA ARG A 101 11.92 -20.11 -22.79
C ARG A 101 11.56 -21.30 -21.91
N GLY A 102 12.03 -22.48 -22.30
CA GLY A 102 11.71 -23.72 -21.62
C GLY A 102 12.14 -24.94 -22.42
N ASP A 103 11.65 -26.10 -22.00
CA ASP A 103 11.98 -27.39 -22.62
C ASP A 103 11.11 -27.63 -23.85
N SER A 104 11.70 -27.95 -24.99
CA SER A 104 10.96 -28.26 -26.21
C SER A 104 10.13 -29.54 -26.09
N GLY A 105 9.12 -29.65 -26.95
CA GLY A 105 8.36 -30.86 -27.16
C GLY A 105 9.14 -31.88 -28.00
N ILE A 106 8.81 -33.16 -27.81
CA ILE A 106 9.39 -34.26 -28.58
C ILE A 106 8.25 -35.12 -29.09
N GLU A 107 8.30 -35.48 -30.36
CA GLU A 107 7.42 -36.47 -30.96
C GLU A 107 8.16 -37.42 -31.88
N TYR A 108 7.51 -38.54 -32.22
CA TYR A 108 7.98 -39.41 -33.28
C TYR A 108 6.86 -39.74 -34.26
N MET A 109 7.26 -40.03 -35.49
CA MET A 109 6.40 -40.53 -36.55
C MET A 109 7.02 -41.78 -37.16
N ASP A 110 6.20 -42.81 -37.36
CA ASP A 110 6.58 -44.02 -38.09
C ASP A 110 6.15 -43.82 -39.55
N VAL A 111 7.12 -43.76 -40.45
CA VAL A 111 6.94 -43.41 -41.86
C VAL A 111 7.33 -44.59 -42.74
N ASP A 112 6.47 -44.98 -43.67
CA ASP A 112 6.79 -46.07 -44.60
C ASP A 112 7.76 -45.63 -45.72
N ALA A 113 8.17 -46.57 -46.57
CA ALA A 113 9.07 -46.29 -47.70
C ALA A 113 8.49 -45.30 -48.73
N ASN A 114 7.17 -45.15 -48.81
CA ASN A 114 6.48 -44.24 -49.71
C ASN A 114 6.23 -42.85 -49.10
N GLY A 115 6.59 -42.64 -47.82
CA GLY A 115 6.37 -41.40 -47.09
C GLY A 115 4.99 -41.30 -46.41
N ALA A 116 4.22 -42.39 -46.34
CA ALA A 116 2.96 -42.40 -45.61
C ALA A 116 3.21 -42.47 -44.10
N ILE A 117 2.51 -41.63 -43.33
CA ILE A 117 2.58 -41.62 -41.87
C ILE A 117 1.68 -42.73 -41.32
N LEU A 118 2.28 -43.75 -40.74
CA LEU A 118 1.58 -44.91 -40.19
C LEU A 118 1.18 -44.70 -38.73
N ALA A 119 2.04 -44.03 -37.96
CA ALA A 119 1.78 -43.69 -36.58
C ALA A 119 2.45 -42.38 -36.21
N ARG A 120 1.83 -41.67 -35.26
CA ARG A 120 2.39 -40.47 -34.63
C ARG A 120 2.19 -40.54 -33.13
N ARG A 121 3.19 -40.11 -32.37
CA ARG A 121 3.06 -39.99 -30.92
C ARG A 121 3.88 -38.83 -30.38
N GLN A 122 3.20 -37.93 -29.69
CA GLN A 122 3.84 -36.91 -28.86
C GLN A 122 4.33 -37.55 -27.57
N ILE A 123 5.63 -37.46 -27.32
CA ILE A 123 6.30 -37.98 -26.12
C ILE A 123 6.22 -36.92 -25.01
N ARG A 124 6.49 -35.66 -25.37
CA ARG A 124 6.49 -34.52 -24.46
C ARG A 124 5.99 -33.29 -25.18
N THR A 125 5.18 -32.47 -24.49
CA THR A 125 4.77 -31.16 -24.98
C THR A 125 5.75 -30.08 -24.47
N PRO A 126 5.97 -29.00 -25.24
CA PRO A 126 6.80 -27.88 -24.79
C PRO A 126 6.32 -27.34 -23.44
N LYS A 127 7.25 -27.11 -22.52
CA LYS A 127 6.97 -26.61 -21.16
C LYS A 127 7.77 -25.35 -20.89
N GLU A 128 7.07 -24.26 -20.63
CA GLU A 128 7.70 -22.98 -20.25
C GLU A 128 8.30 -23.05 -18.85
N ASN A 129 9.42 -22.36 -18.65
CA ASN A 129 10.04 -22.23 -17.34
C ASN A 129 9.20 -21.30 -16.45
N THR A 130 9.06 -21.67 -15.18
CA THR A 130 8.41 -20.81 -14.19
C THR A 130 9.22 -19.51 -14.02
N PRO A 131 8.59 -18.33 -13.94
CA PRO A 131 9.29 -17.04 -13.86
C PRO A 131 9.82 -16.76 -12.45
N VAL A 132 10.79 -17.55 -11.98
CA VAL A 132 11.33 -17.51 -10.60
C VAL A 132 11.86 -16.12 -10.22
N VAL A 133 12.51 -15.42 -11.15
CA VAL A 133 13.02 -14.06 -10.93
C VAL A 133 11.90 -13.08 -10.61
N LEU A 134 10.79 -13.15 -11.34
CA LEU A 134 9.64 -12.27 -11.11
C LEU A 134 9.02 -12.53 -9.74
N VAL A 135 8.89 -13.80 -9.35
CA VAL A 135 8.40 -14.21 -8.02
C VAL A 135 9.33 -13.71 -6.91
N GLY A 136 10.64 -13.71 -7.13
CA GLY A 136 11.61 -13.16 -6.18
C GLY A 136 11.44 -11.65 -5.99
N ILE A 137 11.33 -10.89 -7.09
CA ILE A 137 11.18 -9.44 -7.05
C ILE A 137 9.88 -9.02 -6.34
N THR A 138 8.76 -9.71 -6.61
CA THR A 138 7.47 -9.39 -5.97
C THR A 138 7.53 -9.62 -4.46
N ALA A 139 8.13 -10.73 -4.00
CA ALA A 139 8.30 -10.99 -2.58
C ALA A 139 9.13 -9.91 -1.87
N VAL A 140 10.24 -9.48 -2.49
CA VAL A 140 11.08 -8.40 -1.94
C VAL A 140 10.33 -7.07 -1.89
N SER A 141 9.56 -6.74 -2.94
CA SER A 141 8.79 -5.50 -3.01
C SER A 141 7.76 -5.38 -1.88
N ILE A 142 7.08 -6.48 -1.53
CA ILE A 142 6.10 -6.50 -0.44
C ILE A 142 6.78 -6.22 0.90
N ILE A 143 7.90 -6.87 1.19
CA ILE A 143 8.65 -6.66 2.44
C ILE A 143 9.12 -5.21 2.52
N LEU A 144 9.65 -4.69 1.43
CA LEU A 144 10.14 -3.32 1.34
C LEU A 144 9.00 -2.31 1.59
N ALA A 145 7.82 -2.54 1.02
CA ALA A 145 6.65 -1.68 1.24
C ALA A 145 6.25 -1.62 2.72
N VAL A 146 6.19 -2.75 3.43
CA VAL A 146 5.88 -2.79 4.87
C VAL A 146 6.90 -1.99 5.68
N VAL A 147 8.18 -2.15 5.38
CA VAL A 147 9.27 -1.42 6.03
C VAL A 147 9.14 0.08 5.76
N PHE A 148 8.93 0.48 4.50
CA PHE A 148 8.81 1.89 4.12
C PHE A 148 7.58 2.57 4.74
N ILE A 149 6.43 1.90 4.77
CA ILE A 149 5.22 2.43 5.42
C ILE A 149 5.48 2.63 6.91
N SER A 150 6.05 1.63 7.59
CA SER A 150 6.38 1.70 9.02
C SER A 150 7.37 2.83 9.31
N LEU A 151 8.42 2.93 8.48
CA LEU A 151 9.42 3.99 8.58
C LEU A 151 8.80 5.38 8.35
N MET A 152 7.95 5.52 7.33
CA MET A 152 7.23 6.78 7.07
C MET A 152 6.31 7.17 8.23
N THR A 153 5.66 6.21 8.90
CA THR A 153 4.84 6.53 10.07
C THR A 153 5.66 6.99 11.27
N TRP A 154 6.87 6.47 11.44
CA TRP A 154 7.76 6.84 12.55
C TRP A 154 8.52 8.15 12.30
N LEU A 155 8.88 8.43 11.04
CA LEU A 155 9.63 9.62 10.64
C LEU A 155 8.76 10.83 10.28
N LYS A 156 7.42 10.79 10.46
CA LYS A 156 6.60 11.98 10.19
C LYS A 156 7.05 13.12 11.10
N PRO A 157 7.60 14.23 10.57
CA PRO A 157 7.66 15.44 11.36
C PRO A 157 6.22 15.88 11.63
N GLU A 158 5.90 16.29 12.86
CA GLU A 158 4.68 17.05 13.18
C GLU A 158 4.78 18.45 12.54
N ALA A 159 4.92 18.51 11.21
CA ALA A 159 5.03 19.72 10.43
C ALA A 159 3.69 20.02 9.76
N GLY A 160 2.66 20.17 10.59
CA GLY A 160 1.49 20.99 10.30
C GLY A 160 1.49 22.15 11.30
N ASP A 161 0.88 23.28 10.96
CA ASP A 161 0.61 24.32 11.96
C ASP A 161 -0.16 23.65 13.10
N PRO A 162 0.39 23.62 14.34
CA PRO A 162 -0.22 22.85 15.44
C PRO A 162 -1.59 23.40 15.83
N LEU A 163 -1.94 24.60 15.35
CA LEU A 163 -3.26 25.21 15.48
C LEU A 163 -4.31 24.55 14.58
N TYR A 164 -3.94 23.70 13.61
CA TYR A 164 -4.87 23.04 12.69
C TYR A 164 -4.95 21.53 12.96
N VAL A 165 -6.12 21.06 13.38
CA VAL A 165 -6.42 19.63 13.51
C VAL A 165 -7.65 19.30 12.69
N ALA A 166 -7.47 18.43 11.68
CA ALA A 166 -8.58 17.84 10.96
C ALA A 166 -9.17 16.69 11.79
N GLY A 167 -10.43 16.82 12.22
CA GLY A 167 -11.26 15.69 12.59
C GLY A 167 -11.65 14.84 11.37
N ARG A 168 -12.54 13.85 11.54
CA ARG A 168 -13.08 13.09 10.40
C ARG A 168 -14.07 13.90 9.58
N THR A 169 -14.69 14.89 10.20
CA THR A 169 -15.84 15.64 9.69
C THR A 169 -15.63 17.14 9.86
N LEU A 170 -14.98 17.56 10.95
CA LEU A 170 -14.79 18.96 11.29
C LEU A 170 -13.33 19.38 11.24
N TRP A 171 -13.04 20.49 10.56
CA TRP A 171 -11.77 21.20 10.69
C TRP A 171 -11.85 22.16 11.86
N ILE A 172 -10.90 22.04 12.78
CA ILE A 172 -10.84 22.86 13.98
C ILE A 172 -9.53 23.62 13.96
N ARG A 173 -9.63 24.95 14.10
CA ARG A 173 -8.49 25.82 14.35
C ARG A 173 -8.67 26.53 15.68
N ALA A 174 -7.68 26.47 16.56
CA ALA A 174 -7.68 27.23 17.81
C ALA A 174 -6.47 28.15 17.85
N GLU A 175 -6.65 29.42 18.15
CA GLU A 175 -5.55 30.39 18.31
C GLU A 175 -4.90 30.27 19.70
N GLN A 176 -3.82 31.02 19.93
CA GLN A 176 -3.16 31.02 21.24
C GLN A 176 -4.10 31.60 22.31
N PRO A 177 -4.17 31.01 23.52
CA PRO A 177 -5.00 31.53 24.59
C PRO A 177 -4.52 32.90 25.07
N GLU A 178 -5.46 33.80 25.36
CA GLU A 178 -5.18 35.13 25.93
C GLU A 178 -5.77 35.25 27.34
N SER A 179 -4.94 35.63 28.32
CA SER A 179 -5.35 35.85 29.71
C SER A 179 -5.81 37.30 29.94
N ARG A 180 -6.91 37.48 30.67
CA ARG A 180 -7.48 38.77 31.08
C ARG A 180 -8.12 38.66 32.47
N GLN A 181 -7.98 39.70 33.27
CA GLN A 181 -8.63 39.77 34.60
C GLN A 181 -10.17 39.82 34.52
N PHE A 182 -10.70 40.41 33.45
CA PHE A 182 -12.13 40.46 33.13
C PHE A 182 -12.28 40.67 31.62
N ILE A 183 -13.44 40.33 31.07
CA ILE A 183 -13.75 40.53 29.64
C ILE A 183 -14.89 41.53 29.55
N THR A 184 -14.70 42.62 28.81
CA THR A 184 -15.76 43.55 28.41
C THR A 184 -15.89 43.56 26.91
N TYR A 185 -17.12 43.41 26.42
CA TYR A 185 -17.44 43.35 24.99
C TYR A 185 -18.79 43.98 24.69
N THR A 186 -19.05 44.29 23.42
CA THR A 186 -20.36 44.80 22.98
C THR A 186 -21.13 43.69 22.28
N GLY A 187 -22.38 43.51 22.66
CA GLY A 187 -23.25 42.47 22.10
C GLY A 187 -24.71 42.91 22.13
N LEU A 188 -25.53 42.24 21.32
CA LEU A 188 -26.96 42.50 21.30
C LEU A 188 -27.62 41.89 22.54
N ASP A 189 -28.57 42.60 23.14
CA ASP A 189 -29.49 42.04 24.12
C ASP A 189 -30.63 41.24 23.45
N SER A 190 -31.55 40.71 24.25
CA SER A 190 -32.71 39.96 23.77
C SER A 190 -33.68 40.79 22.92
N GLU A 191 -33.61 42.11 23.00
CA GLU A 191 -34.46 43.04 22.25
C GLU A 191 -33.76 43.54 20.97
N GLY A 192 -32.47 43.20 20.80
CA GLY A 192 -31.65 43.57 19.65
C GLY A 192 -30.92 44.90 19.81
N ASP A 193 -30.86 45.45 21.02
CA ASP A 193 -30.10 46.68 21.31
C ASP A 193 -28.66 46.35 21.69
N LEU A 194 -27.72 47.17 21.21
CA LEU A 194 -26.30 47.00 21.55
C LEU A 194 -26.03 47.43 22.99
N ARG A 195 -25.57 46.49 23.81
CA ARG A 195 -25.17 46.69 25.20
C ARG A 195 -23.70 46.32 25.41
N THR A 196 -23.12 46.89 26.46
CA THR A 196 -21.80 46.48 26.94
C THR A 196 -21.97 45.43 28.01
N TRP A 197 -21.28 44.32 27.84
CA TRP A 197 -21.33 43.14 28.69
C TRP A 197 -19.99 42.98 29.40
N VAL A 198 -20.02 42.47 30.63
CA VAL A 198 -18.85 42.12 31.42
C VAL A 198 -18.93 40.66 31.89
N ILE A 199 -17.79 39.98 31.86
CA ILE A 199 -17.57 38.66 32.44
C ILE A 199 -16.41 38.77 33.42
N ASN A 200 -16.64 38.34 34.66
CA ASN A 200 -15.63 38.26 35.71
C ASN A 200 -15.34 36.79 36.07
N PRO A 201 -14.13 36.47 36.53
CA PRO A 201 -13.85 35.18 37.17
C PRO A 201 -14.63 35.05 38.48
N GLU A 202 -14.91 33.83 38.93
CA GLU A 202 -15.51 33.60 40.25
C GLU A 202 -14.63 34.13 41.37
N ASN A 203 -13.31 33.95 41.23
CA ASN A 203 -12.33 34.46 42.18
C ASN A 203 -11.41 35.50 41.53
N GLU A 204 -11.88 36.74 41.53
CA GLU A 204 -11.14 37.92 41.02
C GLU A 204 -9.78 38.16 41.68
N SER A 205 -9.51 37.55 42.84
CA SER A 205 -8.25 37.76 43.57
C SER A 205 -7.14 36.77 43.21
N THR A 206 -7.47 35.65 42.56
CA THR A 206 -6.50 34.58 42.27
C THR A 206 -6.56 34.06 40.84
N ASN A 207 -7.66 34.31 40.12
CA ASN A 207 -7.92 33.71 38.83
C ASN A 207 -8.10 34.78 37.75
N ASP A 208 -7.64 34.45 36.55
CA ASP A 208 -7.91 35.19 35.33
C ASP A 208 -8.90 34.40 34.45
N LEU A 209 -9.58 35.14 33.57
CA LEU A 209 -10.30 34.57 32.45
C LEU A 209 -9.34 34.38 31.27
N VAL A 210 -9.39 33.20 30.68
CA VAL A 210 -8.61 32.84 29.51
C VAL A 210 -9.57 32.54 28.38
N TYR A 211 -9.49 33.28 27.27
CA TYR A 211 -10.27 32.95 26.09
C TYR A 211 -9.42 32.36 24.97
N VAL A 212 -10.03 31.45 24.22
CA VAL A 212 -9.43 30.79 23.07
C VAL A 212 -10.35 30.98 21.88
N GLN A 213 -9.86 31.66 20.84
CA GLN A 213 -10.59 31.79 19.58
C GLN A 213 -10.54 30.46 18.82
N VAL A 214 -11.72 29.90 18.57
CA VAL A 214 -11.91 28.66 17.83
C VAL A 214 -12.65 28.94 16.53
N SER A 215 -12.12 28.42 15.42
CA SER A 215 -12.78 28.37 14.11
C SER A 215 -13.15 26.93 13.79
N LEU A 216 -14.43 26.69 13.53
CA LEU A 216 -14.97 25.38 13.16
C LEU A 216 -15.46 25.46 11.71
N PHE A 217 -15.04 24.53 10.88
CA PHE A 217 -15.39 24.49 9.45
C PHE A 217 -15.83 23.08 9.05
N ASN A 218 -17.03 22.97 8.47
CA ASN A 218 -17.56 21.71 7.95
C ASN A 218 -17.22 21.59 6.46
N GLU A 219 -16.33 20.65 6.12
CA GLU A 219 -15.95 20.36 4.72
C GLU A 219 -16.71 19.14 4.14
N THR A 220 -17.60 18.53 4.94
CA THR A 220 -18.35 17.35 4.51
C THR A 220 -19.72 17.72 3.96
N SER A 221 -20.27 16.86 3.09
CA SER A 221 -21.54 17.11 2.39
C SER A 221 -22.82 16.93 3.23
N GLY A 222 -22.68 16.85 4.56
CA GLY A 222 -23.81 16.72 5.49
C GLY A 222 -23.70 17.71 6.63
N SER A 223 -24.81 17.96 7.34
CA SER A 223 -24.85 18.89 8.47
C SER A 223 -24.24 18.26 9.73
N VAL A 224 -23.47 19.04 10.49
CA VAL A 224 -22.88 18.65 11.77
C VAL A 224 -23.58 19.40 12.90
N ASN A 225 -24.15 18.67 13.85
CA ASN A 225 -24.69 19.25 15.08
C ASN A 225 -23.61 19.28 16.15
N LEU A 226 -23.39 20.44 16.73
CA LEU A 226 -22.38 20.70 17.77
C LEU A 226 -23.08 21.18 19.04
N VAL A 227 -22.66 20.65 20.18
CA VAL A 227 -23.08 21.12 21.50
C VAL A 227 -21.84 21.69 22.19
N ILE A 228 -21.89 22.97 22.51
CA ILE A 228 -20.78 23.71 23.11
C ILE A 228 -21.15 24.02 24.56
N ASP A 229 -20.63 23.18 25.45
CA ASP A 229 -20.82 23.22 26.89
C ASP A 229 -19.51 22.87 27.61
N GLU A 230 -19.57 22.55 28.91
CA GLU A 230 -18.42 22.19 29.75
C GLU A 230 -17.67 20.93 29.25
N GLU A 231 -18.34 20.06 28.49
CA GLU A 231 -17.74 18.83 27.94
C GLU A 231 -17.15 19.04 26.54
N ALA A 232 -17.46 20.17 25.89
CA ALA A 232 -17.04 20.46 24.52
C ALA A 232 -15.53 20.59 24.36
N ALA A 233 -14.83 21.07 25.38
CA ALA A 233 -13.39 21.24 25.34
C ALA A 233 -12.72 21.16 26.72
N LYS A 234 -11.40 20.95 26.72
CA LYS A 234 -10.54 21.03 27.90
C LYS A 234 -9.27 21.79 27.58
N LEU A 235 -8.95 22.80 28.38
CA LEU A 235 -7.67 23.52 28.32
C LEU A 235 -6.72 22.95 29.38
N LEU A 236 -5.49 22.63 28.99
CA LEU A 236 -4.45 22.14 29.90
C LEU A 236 -3.40 23.21 30.14
N ASP A 237 -3.01 23.37 31.40
CA ASP A 237 -1.90 24.22 31.78
C ASP A 237 -0.53 23.50 31.72
N GLY A 238 0.54 24.20 32.09
CA GLY A 238 1.89 23.63 32.21
C GLY A 238 2.04 22.50 33.22
N ASP A 239 1.21 22.49 34.27
CA ASP A 239 1.19 21.48 35.32
C ASP A 239 0.27 20.28 34.95
N ARG A 240 -0.30 20.31 33.74
CA ARG A 240 -1.25 19.32 33.20
C ARG A 240 -2.59 19.29 33.96
N THR A 241 -2.92 20.36 34.67
CA THR A 241 -4.27 20.56 35.21
C THR A 241 -5.21 20.88 34.07
N SER A 242 -6.40 20.30 34.10
CA SER A 242 -7.41 20.45 33.05
C SER A 242 -8.52 21.37 33.53
N TYR A 243 -8.88 22.34 32.69
CA TYR A 243 -9.95 23.31 32.90
C TYR A 243 -11.01 23.14 31.82
N VAL A 244 -12.27 23.35 32.19
CA VAL A 244 -13.43 23.26 31.29
C VAL A 244 -13.91 24.66 30.92
N PRO A 245 -14.56 24.85 29.76
CA PRO A 245 -15.09 26.14 29.38
C PRO A 245 -16.23 26.56 30.31
N LEU A 246 -16.32 27.86 30.56
CA LEU A 246 -17.35 28.50 31.36
C LEU A 246 -18.58 28.79 30.52
N ASN A 247 -19.77 28.65 31.13
CA ASN A 247 -21.00 29.13 30.52
C ASN A 247 -21.01 30.65 30.45
N THR A 248 -20.67 31.21 29.30
CA THR A 248 -20.65 32.66 29.10
C THR A 248 -22.03 33.31 29.22
N ILE A 249 -23.12 32.56 28.97
CA ILE A 249 -24.48 33.09 29.08
C ILE A 249 -24.80 33.40 30.55
N ASP A 250 -24.51 32.46 31.45
CA ASP A 250 -24.81 32.61 32.88
C ASP A 250 -23.86 33.59 33.58
N ARG A 251 -22.63 33.73 33.06
CA ARG A 251 -21.57 34.57 33.64
C ARG A 251 -21.60 36.03 33.21
N THR A 252 -22.40 36.35 32.20
CA THR A 252 -22.40 37.69 31.61
C THR A 252 -23.35 38.63 32.38
N HIS A 253 -22.88 39.84 32.67
CA HIS A 253 -23.65 40.91 33.29
C HIS A 253 -23.58 42.19 32.46
N GLU A 254 -24.63 43.01 32.48
CA GLU A 254 -24.61 44.32 31.82
C GLU A 254 -23.66 45.27 32.59
N ALA A 255 -22.69 45.84 31.86
CA ALA A 255 -21.71 46.73 32.42
C ALA A 255 -22.23 48.17 32.40
N ASN A 256 -22.75 48.65 33.53
CA ASN A 256 -23.17 50.04 33.68
C ASN A 256 -21.95 50.96 33.91
N GLY A 257 -21.69 51.88 32.97
CA GLY A 257 -20.65 52.91 33.13
C GLY A 257 -19.22 52.48 32.75
N VAL A 258 -19.05 51.43 31.95
CA VAL A 258 -17.74 51.04 31.40
C VAL A 258 -17.54 51.71 30.03
N ASP A 259 -16.75 52.77 29.99
CA ASP A 259 -16.48 53.54 28.75
C ASP A 259 -15.51 52.85 27.78
N LYS A 260 -14.81 51.78 28.20
CA LYS A 260 -13.79 51.10 27.40
C LYS A 260 -13.97 49.58 27.39
N VAL A 261 -14.27 49.07 26.20
CA VAL A 261 -14.27 47.66 25.84
C VAL A 261 -12.83 47.17 25.73
N ASN A 262 -12.48 46.10 26.44
CA ASN A 262 -11.14 45.52 26.40
C ASN A 262 -10.99 44.38 25.36
N SER A 263 -12.11 43.81 24.91
CA SER A 263 -12.16 42.73 23.91
C SER A 263 -13.28 43.00 22.88
N PRO A 264 -13.09 43.93 21.94
CA PRO A 264 -14.15 44.36 21.00
C PRO A 264 -14.56 43.27 20.00
N ASP A 265 -13.64 42.35 19.67
CA ASP A 265 -13.88 41.24 18.74
C ASP A 265 -14.37 39.97 19.45
N PHE A 266 -14.65 40.05 20.76
CA PHE A 266 -15.09 38.90 21.55
C PHE A 266 -16.48 38.43 21.11
N LYS A 267 -16.55 37.14 20.76
CA LYS A 267 -17.78 36.46 20.33
C LYS A 267 -17.95 35.21 21.19
N PRO A 268 -18.75 35.26 22.27
CA PRO A 268 -18.91 34.10 23.15
C PRO A 268 -19.47 32.92 22.36
N MET A 269 -18.90 31.75 22.56
CA MET A 269 -19.35 30.51 21.94
C MET A 269 -19.89 29.57 23.02
N TRP A 270 -21.22 29.44 23.09
CA TRP A 270 -21.92 28.55 24.02
C TRP A 270 -23.26 28.10 23.44
N GLY A 271 -23.68 26.87 23.74
CA GLY A 271 -24.95 26.29 23.32
C GLY A 271 -24.84 25.39 22.10
N SER A 272 -25.98 25.10 21.46
CA SER A 272 -26.04 24.20 20.31
C SER A 272 -26.02 24.96 18.99
N LEU A 273 -25.30 24.44 18.00
CA LEU A 273 -25.30 24.98 16.65
C LEU A 273 -25.23 23.86 15.61
N THR A 274 -25.78 24.12 14.42
CA THR A 274 -25.70 23.23 13.26
C THR A 274 -24.83 23.92 12.21
N LEU A 275 -23.86 23.20 11.65
CA LEU A 275 -23.05 23.66 10.52
C LEU A 275 -23.39 22.83 9.28
N ASP A 276 -23.91 23.48 8.25
CA ASP A 276 -24.12 22.86 6.93
C ASP A 276 -22.80 22.77 6.14
N GLU A 277 -22.84 22.09 5.00
CA GLU A 277 -21.67 21.90 4.13
C GLU A 277 -21.07 23.26 3.73
N GLY A 278 -19.76 23.42 3.97
CA GLY A 278 -19.02 24.63 3.63
C GLY A 278 -19.21 25.79 4.61
N GLU A 279 -19.96 25.60 5.69
CA GLU A 279 -20.14 26.64 6.71
C GLU A 279 -18.96 26.72 7.69
N ARG A 280 -18.70 27.96 8.14
CA ARG A 280 -17.68 28.27 9.15
C ARG A 280 -18.27 29.11 10.26
N VAL A 281 -17.99 28.73 11.49
CA VAL A 281 -18.26 29.56 12.68
C VAL A 281 -16.95 29.89 13.40
N ILE A 282 -16.84 31.13 13.88
CA ILE A 282 -15.71 31.63 14.65
C ILE A 282 -16.25 32.26 15.92
N GLY A 283 -15.66 31.90 17.05
CA GLY A 283 -16.03 32.43 18.36
C GLY A 283 -15.01 32.02 19.42
N MET A 284 -15.28 32.36 20.66
CA MET A 284 -14.34 32.25 21.77
C MET A 284 -14.92 31.40 22.88
N LEU A 285 -14.18 30.36 23.26
CA LEU A 285 -14.39 29.64 24.52
C LEU A 285 -13.69 30.40 25.64
N VAL A 286 -14.30 30.47 26.82
CA VAL A 286 -13.74 31.13 28.00
C VAL A 286 -13.48 30.09 29.08
N PHE A 287 -12.35 30.17 29.76
CA PHE A 287 -11.93 29.30 30.86
C PHE A 287 -11.54 30.18 32.06
N GLU A 288 -11.60 29.64 33.27
CA GLU A 288 -11.08 30.29 34.48
C GLU A 288 -9.86 29.51 35.00
N LEU A 289 -8.72 30.20 35.12
CA LEU A 289 -7.44 29.61 35.53
C LEU A 289 -6.74 30.50 36.55
N PRO A 290 -5.87 29.94 37.42
CA PRO A 290 -5.02 30.75 38.29
C PRO A 290 -4.19 31.76 37.50
N GLU A 291 -4.01 32.96 38.06
CA GLU A 291 -3.21 34.03 37.45
C GLU A 291 -1.78 33.52 37.14
N GLY A 292 -1.29 33.80 35.93
CA GLY A 292 0.04 33.39 35.49
C GLY A 292 0.18 31.93 35.05
N SER A 293 -0.93 31.20 34.90
CA SER A 293 -0.93 29.86 34.29
C SER A 293 -0.34 29.88 32.88
N SER A 294 0.45 28.86 32.55
CA SER A 294 0.93 28.63 31.17
C SER A 294 -0.03 27.72 30.41
N PHE A 295 -0.03 27.76 29.08
CA PHE A 295 -0.96 26.98 28.25
C PHE A 295 -0.21 25.97 27.40
N THR A 296 -0.62 24.71 27.45
CA THR A 296 0.08 23.65 26.71
C THR A 296 -0.79 23.00 25.65
N GLU A 297 -2.08 22.81 25.93
CA GLU A 297 -2.93 21.98 25.07
C GLU A 297 -4.41 22.37 25.16
N LEU A 298 -5.11 22.43 24.03
CA LEU A 298 -6.57 22.46 23.96
C LEU A 298 -7.07 21.13 23.37
N ARG A 299 -7.94 20.44 24.11
CA ARG A 299 -8.63 19.24 23.66
C ARG A 299 -10.05 19.59 23.29
N TRP A 300 -10.47 19.27 22.08
CA TRP A 300 -11.85 19.43 21.62
C TRP A 300 -12.56 18.07 21.60
N SER A 301 -13.84 18.03 21.99
CA SER A 301 -14.64 16.80 22.12
C SER A 301 -16.11 16.93 21.71
N ALA A 302 -16.58 18.11 21.28
CA ALA A 302 -18.00 18.36 20.97
C ALA A 302 -18.56 17.61 19.73
N SER A 303 -17.71 16.98 18.91
CA SER A 303 -18.14 16.14 17.78
C SER A 303 -17.04 15.14 17.41
N ASP A 304 -15.95 15.65 16.82
CA ASP A 304 -14.71 14.89 16.65
C ASP A 304 -13.77 15.15 17.84
N SER A 305 -12.95 14.17 18.21
CA SER A 305 -11.88 14.39 19.18
C SER A 305 -10.65 14.99 18.49
N ALA A 306 -10.21 16.17 18.93
CA ALA A 306 -9.00 16.82 18.42
C ALA A 306 -8.12 17.32 19.57
N VAL A 307 -6.80 17.33 19.34
CA VAL A 307 -5.80 17.78 20.32
C VAL A 307 -4.91 18.83 19.66
N ILE A 308 -5.02 20.07 20.10
CA ILE A 308 -4.22 21.22 19.67
C ILE A 308 -3.14 21.45 20.74
N LYS A 309 -1.87 21.50 20.34
CA LYS A 309 -0.74 21.79 21.25
C LYS A 309 -0.23 23.21 21.00
N TYR A 310 0.01 23.96 22.06
CA TYR A 310 0.61 25.29 21.97
C TYR A 310 2.13 25.17 22.12
N GLN A 311 2.89 25.84 21.25
CA GLN A 311 4.36 25.92 21.27
C GLN A 311 4.83 27.27 21.80
#